data_AF-A0A4V2F797-F1
#
_entry.id   AF-A0A4V2F797-F1
#
_cell.length_a   1.000
_cell.length_b   1.000
_cell.length_c   1.000
_cell.angle_alpha   90.00
_cell.angle_beta   90.00
_cell.angle_gamma   90.00
#
_symmetry.space_group_name_H-M   'P 1'
#
loop_
_entity.id
_entity.type
_entity.pdbx_description
1 polymer ?
#
loop_
_entity_poly.entity_id
_entity_poly.type
_entity_poly.pdbx_seq_one_letter_code
_entity_poly.pdbx_strand_id
1 'polypeptide(L)' 'MRSRRSAYPKLYVLNYAKIKDQFRQEVNNYRNHPELINIEEFAMNYSLGYHICHNIEDFISKECMFLEVKKYLEGIHFFA' A
#
# COMPACT_ATOMS: atom_id res chain seq x y z
N MET A 1 4.79 18.38 -34.81
CA MET A 1 4.75 17.19 -33.94
C MET A 1 5.61 17.42 -32.71
N ARG A 2 5.02 17.36 -31.51
CA ARG A 2 5.56 16.88 -30.22
C ARG A 2 4.71 17.52 -29.11
N SER A 3 3.61 16.85 -28.80
CA SER A 3 2.87 17.04 -27.56
C SER A 3 3.87 16.88 -26.41
N ARG A 4 4.05 17.93 -25.62
CA ARG A 4 4.74 17.86 -24.33
C ARG A 4 3.87 16.98 -23.44
N ARG A 5 4.17 15.68 -23.39
CA ARG A 5 3.64 14.78 -22.38
C ARG A 5 4.07 15.35 -21.03
N SER A 6 3.10 15.92 -20.33
CA SER A 6 3.09 16.22 -18.90
C SER A 6 4.01 15.26 -18.13
N ALA A 7 5.12 15.78 -17.62
CA ALA A 7 6.10 15.07 -16.80
C ALA A 7 5.62 14.96 -15.35
N TYR A 8 4.40 14.47 -15.14
CA TYR A 8 3.97 14.01 -13.84
C TYR A 8 4.15 12.50 -13.81
N PRO A 9 4.85 11.93 -12.81
CA PRO A 9 4.89 10.49 -12.61
C PRO A 9 3.45 10.01 -12.59
N LYS A 10 3.15 8.91 -13.28
CA LYS A 10 1.83 8.30 -13.18
C LYS A 10 1.60 8.00 -11.70
N LEU A 11 0.74 8.80 -11.04
CA LEU A 11 0.20 8.45 -9.75
C LEU A 11 -0.49 7.10 -9.96
N TYR A 12 0.09 6.05 -9.39
CA TYR A 12 -0.50 4.72 -9.43
C TYR A 12 -1.86 4.78 -8.73
N VAL A 13 -2.86 4.14 -9.30
CA VAL A 13 -4.19 4.08 -8.69
C VAL A 13 -4.16 2.99 -7.63
N LEU A 14 -4.04 3.39 -6.35
CA LEU A 14 -4.16 2.45 -5.24
C LEU A 14 -5.57 1.89 -5.17
N ASN A 15 -5.68 0.56 -5.13
CA ASN A 15 -6.94 -0.10 -4.84
C ASN A 15 -7.08 -0.27 -3.32
N TYR A 16 -7.58 0.78 -2.67
CA TYR A 16 -7.79 0.81 -1.23
C TYR A 16 -8.73 -0.28 -0.72
N ALA A 17 -9.73 -0.67 -1.50
CA ALA A 17 -10.61 -1.79 -1.15
C ALA A 17 -9.81 -3.11 -1.05
N LYS A 18 -8.96 -3.38 -2.03
CA LYS A 18 -8.07 -4.55 -2.01
C LYS A 18 -7.09 -4.52 -0.82
N ILE A 19 -6.49 -3.35 -0.55
CA ILE A 19 -5.57 -3.17 0.60
C ILE A 19 -6.29 -3.48 1.91
N LYS A 20 -7.50 -2.93 2.10
CA LYS A 20 -8.32 -3.15 3.30
C LYS A 20 -8.66 -4.62 3.50
N ASP A 21 -9.06 -5.31 2.44
CA ASP A 21 -9.41 -6.73 2.51
C ASP A 21 -8.20 -7.61 2.85
N GLN A 22 -7.04 -7.32 2.27
CA GLN A 22 -5.79 -8.02 2.58
C GLN A 22 -5.36 -7.79 4.04
N PHE A 23 -5.40 -6.54 4.51
CA PHE A 23 -5.04 -6.25 5.90
C PHE A 23 -6.02 -6.91 6.88
N ARG A 24 -7.32 -6.93 6.56
CA ARG A 24 -8.31 -7.64 7.36
C ARG A 24 -8.06 -9.15 7.40
N GLN A 25 -7.63 -9.76 6.30
CA GLN A 25 -7.23 -11.17 6.29
C GLN A 25 -6.03 -11.40 7.20
N GLU A 26 -5.03 -10.52 7.17
CA GLU A 26 -3.89 -10.58 8.08
C GLU A 26 -4.35 -10.49 9.54
N VAL A 27 -5.25 -9.56 9.86
CA VAL A 27 -5.85 -9.46 11.19
C VAL A 27 -6.56 -10.73 11.63
N ASN A 28 -7.30 -11.37 10.72
CA ASN A 28 -7.97 -12.63 11.01
C ASN A 28 -6.99 -13.80 11.19
N ASN A 29 -5.85 -13.81 10.49
CA ASN A 29 -4.82 -14.83 10.66
C ASN A 29 -4.20 -14.75 12.06
N TYR A 30 -4.09 -13.55 12.62
CA TYR A 30 -3.58 -13.29 13.97
C TYR A 30 -4.70 -13.00 14.98
N ARG A 31 -5.90 -13.60 14.81
CA ARG A 31 -7.11 -13.27 15.59
C ARG A 31 -6.94 -13.25 17.11
N ASN A 32 -6.07 -14.10 17.65
CA ASN A 32 -5.82 -14.19 19.09
C ASN A 32 -4.74 -13.20 19.58
N HIS A 33 -3.95 -12.67 18.65
CA HIS A 33 -2.80 -11.80 18.91
C HIS A 33 -2.71 -10.67 17.87
N PRO A 34 -3.74 -9.82 17.72
CA PRO A 34 -3.73 -8.72 16.76
C PRO A 34 -2.60 -7.70 17.03
N GLU A 35 -2.07 -7.66 18.26
CA GLU A 35 -0.91 -6.85 18.63
C GLU A 35 0.38 -7.25 17.90
N LEU A 36 0.44 -8.45 17.33
CA LEU A 36 1.59 -8.91 16.53
C LEU A 36 1.57 -8.35 15.11
N ILE A 37 0.47 -7.73 14.68
CA ILE A 37 0.34 -7.19 13.33
C ILE A 37 0.97 -5.81 13.29
N ASN A 38 2.02 -5.69 12.47
CA ASN A 38 2.69 -4.43 12.25
C ASN A 38 2.19 -3.75 10.96
N ILE A 39 1.57 -2.58 11.11
CA ILE A 39 1.10 -1.75 9.98
C ILE A 39 2.26 -1.37 9.05
N GLU A 40 3.44 -1.05 9.60
CA GLU A 40 4.61 -0.67 8.80
C GLU A 40 5.10 -1.85 7.95
N GLU A 41 5.18 -3.04 8.54
CA GLU A 41 5.59 -4.24 7.83
C GLU A 41 4.61 -4.58 6.70
N PHE A 42 3.30 -4.53 6.98
CA PHE A 42 2.28 -4.75 5.96
C PHE A 42 2.38 -3.72 4.84
N ALA A 43 2.49 -2.43 5.17
CA ALA A 43 2.57 -1.36 4.18
C ALA A 43 3.83 -1.48 3.30
N MET A 44 4.96 -1.86 3.91
CA MET A 44 6.21 -2.11 3.20
C MET A 44 6.07 -3.29 2.23
N ASN A 45 5.52 -4.41 2.71
CA ASN A 45 5.33 -5.62 1.90
C ASN A 45 4.34 -5.38 0.74
N TYR A 46 3.23 -4.69 1.00
CA TYR A 46 2.28 -4.32 -0.04
C TYR A 46 2.92 -3.41 -1.10
N SER A 47 3.63 -2.37 -0.66
CA SER A 47 4.32 -1.45 -1.57
C SER A 47 5.33 -2.20 -2.44
N LEU A 48 6.22 -2.99 -1.83
CA LEU A 48 7.23 -3.75 -2.56
C LEU A 48 6.60 -4.75 -3.55
N GLY A 49 5.61 -5.52 -3.11
CA GLY A 49 4.90 -6.48 -3.96
C GLY A 49 4.22 -5.82 -5.15
N TYR A 50 3.54 -4.68 -4.93
CA TYR A 50 2.92 -3.92 -6.01
C TYR A 50 3.95 -3.47 -7.05
N HIS A 51 5.10 -2.95 -6.61
CA HIS A 51 6.14 -2.47 -7.51
C HIS A 51 6.77 -3.60 -8.33
N ILE A 52 7.03 -4.76 -7.71
CA ILE A 52 7.52 -5.96 -8.41
C ILE A 52 6.51 -6.40 -9.47
N CYS A 53 5.23 -6.52 -9.12
CA CYS A 53 4.19 -6.97 -10.04
C CYS A 53 3.97 -6.03 -11.24
N HIS A 54 4.27 -4.73 -11.09
CA HIS A 54 4.04 -3.72 -12.13
C HIS A 54 5.34 -3.22 -12.78
N ASN A 55 6.49 -3.85 -12.48
CA ASN A 55 7.81 -3.48 -12.99
C ASN A 55 8.15 -1.99 -12.75
N ILE A 56 7.88 -1.50 -11.54
CA ILE A 56 8.16 -0.12 -11.13
C ILE A 56 9.43 -0.12 -10.28
N GLU A 57 10.53 0.38 -10.83
CA GLU A 57 11.82 0.38 -10.13
C GLU A 57 12.06 1.62 -9.25
N ASP A 58 11.35 2.72 -9.54
CA ASP A 58 11.53 4.03 -8.92
C ASP A 58 11.39 3.98 -7.38
N PHE A 59 12.44 4.43 -6.68
CA PHE A 59 12.49 4.46 -5.22
C PHE A 59 11.48 5.46 -4.64
N ILE A 60 11.35 6.64 -5.26
CA ILE A 60 10.43 7.68 -4.78
C ILE A 60 8.99 7.17 -4.83
N SER A 61 8.62 6.51 -5.92
CA SER A 61 7.31 5.85 -6.07
C SER A 61 7.06 4.80 -4.98
N LYS A 62 8.06 3.99 -4.62
CA LYS A 62 7.96 2.99 -3.53
C LYS A 62 7.73 3.64 -2.18
N GLU A 63 8.48 4.69 -1.87
CA GLU A 63 8.37 5.43 -0.62
C GLU A 63 7.02 6.15 -0.51
N CYS A 64 6.58 6.84 -1.57
CA CYS A 64 5.27 7.49 -1.60
C CYS A 64 4.13 6.48 -1.38
N MET A 65 4.20 5.31 -2.02
CA MET A 65 3.18 4.28 -1.87
C MET A 65 3.16 3.72 -0.45
N PHE A 66 4.35 3.45 0.11
CA PHE A 66 4.47 2.99 1.50
C PHE A 66 3.81 3.99 2.46
N LEU A 67 4.12 5.27 2.34
CA LEU A 67 3.55 6.32 3.19
C LEU A 67 2.04 6.45 3.03
N GLU A 68 1.53 6.34 1.80
CA GLU A 68 0.10 6.44 1.49
C GLU A 68 -0.67 5.22 2.04
N VAL A 69 -0.15 4.01 1.86
CA VAL A 69 -0.73 2.77 2.39
C VAL A 69 -0.71 2.76 3.92
N LYS A 70 0.41 3.16 4.55
CA LYS A 70 0.53 3.26 6.01
C LYS A 70 -0.53 4.22 6.56
N LYS A 71 -0.61 5.44 6.04
CA LYS A 71 -1.61 6.44 6.45
C LYS A 71 -3.04 5.94 6.27
N TYR A 72 -3.32 5.25 5.16
CA TYR A 72 -4.63 4.66 4.92
C TYR A 72 -4.99 3.65 6.01
N LEU A 73 -4.09 2.70 6.30
CA LEU A 73 -4.31 1.65 7.30
C LEU A 73 -4.44 2.21 8.72
N GLU A 74 -3.64 3.21 9.10
CA GLU A 74 -3.76 3.93 10.37
C GLU A 74 -5.12 4.61 10.53
N GLY A 75 -5.75 5.02 9.43
CA GLY A 75 -7.07 5.65 9.40
C GLY A 75 -8.26 4.69 9.43
N ILE A 76 -8.04 3.37 9.32
CA ILE A 76 -9.15 2.40 9.35
C ILE A 76 -9.36 1.91 10.79
N HIS A 77 -10.51 2.21 11.36
CA HIS A 77 -10.96 1.59 12.61
C HIS A 77 -11.43 0.15 12.33
N PHE A 78 -10.55 -0.83 12.53
CA PHE A 78 -10.87 -2.26 12.32
C PHE A 78 -11.65 -2.91 13.47
N PHE A 79 -11.85 -2.20 14.59
CA PHE A 79 -12.59 -2.68 15.75
C PHE A 79 -13.92 -1.93 15.90
N ALA A 80 -14.98 -2.53 15.36
CA ALA A 80 -16.38 -2.28 15.72
C ALA A 80 -17.12 -3.62 15.70
#